data_AF-A0A6M2AG06-F1
#
_entry.id   AF-A0A6M2AG06-F1
#
_cell.length_a   1.000
_cell.length_b   1.000
_cell.length_c   1.000
_cell.angle_alpha   90.00
_cell.angle_beta   90.00
_cell.angle_gamma   90.00
#
_symmetry.space_group_name_H-M   'P 1'
#
loop_
_entity.id
_entity.type
_entity.pdbx_description
1 polymer ?
#
loop_
_entity_poly.entity_id
_entity_poly.type
_entity_poly.pdbx_seq_one_letter_code
_entity_poly.pdbx_strand_id
1 'polypeptide(L)'
;IICFDEEIAYLQKIYVKSFYFLLLAMISISIVLLVKIVGIILIIALLTIPATIANFFTYRLPIMMIIAVVLSILFNTVGISISYFLNWPPGATIAIIVSIFYIILLSVKKLIKVDE
;
A
#
# COMPACT_ATOMS: atom_id res chain seq x y z
N ILE A 1 5.88 -16.69 -8.34
CA ILE A 1 5.36 -17.92 -8.98
C ILE A 1 3.85 -17.94 -8.83
N ILE A 2 3.28 -18.15 -7.63
CA ILE A 2 1.82 -18.14 -7.43
C ILE A 2 1.13 -16.83 -7.89
N CYS A 3 1.68 -15.65 -7.58
CA CYS A 3 1.08 -14.36 -7.99
C CYS A 3 1.41 -13.92 -9.43
N PHE A 4 2.26 -14.66 -10.16
CA PHE A 4 2.70 -14.27 -11.50
C PHE A 4 2.19 -15.25 -12.57
N ASP A 5 2.09 -16.54 -12.24
CA ASP A 5 1.61 -17.57 -13.15
C ASP A 5 1.05 -18.77 -12.35
N GLU A 6 -0.29 -18.83 -12.26
CA GLU A 6 -1.02 -19.89 -11.57
C GLU A 6 -0.93 -21.24 -12.30
N GLU A 7 -0.80 -21.23 -13.63
CA GLU A 7 -0.67 -22.45 -14.43
C GLU A 7 0.70 -23.11 -14.24
N ILE A 8 1.78 -22.32 -14.22
CA ILE A 8 3.13 -22.82 -13.91
C ILE A 8 3.21 -23.36 -12.48
N ALA A 9 2.50 -22.75 -11.52
CA ALA A 9 2.45 -23.24 -10.14
C ALA A 9 1.68 -24.56 -10.00
N TYR A 10 0.62 -24.75 -10.80
CA TYR A 10 -0.12 -26.01 -10.87
C TYR A 10 0.72 -27.14 -11.46
N LEU A 11 1.50 -26.87 -12.51
CA LEU A 11 2.46 -27.81 -13.09
C LEU A 11 3.58 -28.21 -12.12
N GLN A 12 3.95 -27.32 -11.20
CA GLN A 12 4.90 -27.60 -10.11
C GLN A 12 4.29 -28.38 -8.92
N LYS A 13 3.04 -28.86 -9.02
CA LYS A 13 2.29 -29.56 -7.95
C LYS A 13 2.13 -28.75 -6.66
N ILE A 14 2.18 -27.43 -6.73
CA ILE A 14 1.91 -26.57 -5.57
C ILE A 14 0.39 -26.44 -5.42
N TYR A 15 -0.14 -26.60 -4.20
CA TYR A 15 -1.56 -26.39 -3.91
C TYR A 15 -1.92 -24.91 -3.94
N VAL A 16 -2.01 -24.33 -5.14
CA VAL A 16 -2.23 -22.88 -5.37
C VAL A 16 -3.47 -22.38 -4.64
N LYS A 17 -4.58 -23.13 -4.69
CA LYS A 17 -5.82 -22.78 -4.00
C LYS A 17 -5.65 -22.58 -2.49
N SER A 18 -4.88 -23.45 -1.81
CA SER A 18 -4.71 -23.36 -0.36
C SER A 18 -3.94 -22.10 0.03
N PHE A 19 -2.86 -21.79 -0.69
CA PHE A 19 -2.09 -20.55 -0.47
C PHE A 19 -2.90 -19.30 -0.81
N TYR A 20 -3.73 -19.34 -1.85
CA TYR A 20 -4.61 -18.24 -2.19
C TYR A 20 -5.64 -17.96 -1.08
N PHE A 21 -6.31 -19.00 -0.57
CA PHE A 21 -7.24 -18.87 0.55
C PHE A 21 -6.54 -18.39 1.83
N LEU A 22 -5.32 -18.88 2.11
CA LEU A 22 -4.53 -18.43 3.25
C LEU A 22 -4.18 -16.94 3.14
N LEU A 23 -3.72 -16.50 1.96
CA LEU A 23 -3.44 -15.09 1.69
C LEU A 23 -4.70 -14.23 1.89
N LEU A 24 -5.82 -14.66 1.31
CA LEU A 24 -7.10 -13.95 1.41
C LEU A 24 -7.58 -13.86 2.87
N ALA A 25 -7.42 -14.94 3.64
CA ALA A 25 -7.75 -14.98 5.06
C ALA A 25 -6.87 -14.00 5.87
N MET A 26 -5.55 -13.99 5.64
CA MET A 26 -4.65 -13.05 6.31
C MET A 26 -4.98 -11.59 6.00
N ILE A 27 -5.28 -11.28 4.73
CA ILE A 27 -5.69 -9.93 4.31
C ILE A 27 -7.01 -9.55 4.97
N SER A 28 -8.01 -10.44 4.92
CA SER A 28 -9.34 -10.21 5.52
C SER A 28 -9.25 -9.90 7.01
N ILE A 29 -8.55 -10.74 7.77
CA ILE A 29 -8.34 -10.55 9.20
C ILE A 29 -7.66 -9.21 9.48
N SER A 30 -6.63 -8.87 8.71
CA SER A 30 -5.90 -7.60 8.86
C SER A 30 -6.82 -6.39 8.63
N ILE A 31 -7.63 -6.42 7.57
CA ILE A 31 -8.54 -5.31 7.24
C ILE A 31 -9.61 -5.15 8.32
N VAL A 32 -10.26 -6.23 8.74
CA VAL A 32 -11.34 -6.17 9.75
C VAL A 32 -10.83 -5.59 11.08
N LEU A 33 -9.63 -5.96 11.50
CA LEU A 33 -9.02 -5.43 12.74
C LEU A 33 -8.73 -3.92 12.63
N LEU A 34 -8.15 -3.50 11.52
CA LEU A 34 -7.72 -2.11 11.32
C LEU A 34 -8.89 -1.15 11.06
N VAL A 35 -9.97 -1.58 10.40
CA VAL A 35 -11.16 -0.74 10.14
C VAL A 35 -11.75 -0.20 11.45
N LYS A 36 -11.76 -1.01 12.52
CA LYS A 36 -12.29 -0.57 13.83
C LYS A 36 -11.43 0.49 14.52
N ILE A 37 -10.11 0.47 14.28
CA ILE A 37 -9.16 1.36 14.95
C ILE A 37 -9.06 2.69 14.20
N VAL A 38 -9.00 2.62 12.87
CA VAL A 38 -8.54 3.73 12.03
C VAL A 38 -9.63 4.27 11.10
N GLY A 39 -10.61 3.44 10.74
CA GLY A 39 -11.66 3.76 9.77
C GLY A 39 -11.36 3.26 8.35
N ILE A 40 -12.43 3.04 7.57
CA ILE A 40 -12.35 2.33 6.29
C ILE A 40 -11.60 3.09 5.19
N ILE A 41 -11.67 4.42 5.19
CA ILE A 41 -11.05 5.26 4.14
C ILE A 41 -9.53 5.21 4.25
N LEU A 42 -8.99 5.38 5.47
CA LEU A 42 -7.55 5.43 5.67
C LEU A 42 -6.88 4.07 5.40
N ILE A 43 -7.54 2.95 5.73
CA ILE A 43 -6.97 1.64 5.44
C ILE A 43 -6.84 1.38 3.94
N ILE A 44 -7.86 1.72 3.14
CA ILE A 44 -7.80 1.54 1.69
C ILE A 44 -6.66 2.41 1.11
N ALA A 45 -6.53 3.65 1.58
CA ALA A 45 -5.44 4.53 1.19
C ALA A 45 -4.05 3.94 1.53
N LEU A 46 -3.86 3.46 2.76
CA LEU A 46 -2.59 2.90 3.22
C LEU A 46 -2.27 1.53 2.62
N LEU A 47 -3.25 0.74 2.21
CA LEU A 47 -3.00 -0.54 1.54
C LEU A 47 -2.59 -0.34 0.08
N THR A 48 -3.18 0.64 -0.61
CA THR A 48 -2.97 0.81 -2.06
C THR A 48 -1.83 1.77 -2.37
N ILE A 49 -1.77 2.93 -1.72
CA ILE A 49 -0.91 4.04 -2.16
C ILE A 49 0.58 3.79 -1.88
N PRO A 50 1.04 3.47 -0.66
CA PRO A 50 2.47 3.27 -0.40
C PRO A 50 3.04 2.05 -1.14
N ALA A 51 2.24 1.01 -1.39
CA ALA A 51 2.62 -0.10 -2.26
C ALA A 51 2.83 0.35 -3.72
N THR A 52 1.93 1.21 -4.24
CA THR A 52 2.06 1.79 -5.57
C THR A 52 3.28 2.72 -5.65
N ILE A 53 3.53 3.51 -4.60
CA ILE A 53 4.71 4.36 -4.51
C ILE A 53 5.99 3.53 -4.52
N ALA A 54 6.05 2.48 -3.70
CA ALA A 54 7.20 1.57 -3.63
C ALA A 54 7.49 0.88 -4.97
N ASN A 55 6.45 0.53 -5.73
CA ASN A 55 6.58 -0.07 -7.06
C ASN A 55 7.25 0.86 -8.08
N PHE A 56 7.28 2.19 -7.87
CA PHE A 56 8.06 3.08 -8.72
C PHE A 56 9.58 2.96 -8.49
N PHE A 57 10.00 2.55 -7.29
CA PHE A 57 11.42 2.49 -6.93
C PHE A 57 12.04 1.12 -7.20
N THR A 58 11.28 0.03 -7.11
CA THR A 58 11.85 -1.33 -7.22
C THR A 58 10.82 -2.36 -7.67
N TYR A 59 11.22 -3.28 -8.56
CA TYR A 59 10.42 -4.42 -9.05
C TYR A 59 10.58 -5.72 -8.23
N ARG A 60 11.48 -5.74 -7.25
CA ARG A 60 11.68 -6.89 -6.36
C ARG A 60 10.70 -6.84 -5.20
N LEU A 61 9.79 -7.82 -5.13
CA LEU A 61 8.78 -7.98 -4.07
C LEU A 61 9.28 -7.73 -2.63
N PRO A 62 10.36 -8.39 -2.14
CA PRO A 62 10.78 -8.20 -0.74
C PRO A 62 11.23 -6.77 -0.45
N ILE A 63 11.88 -6.12 -1.41
CA ILE A 63 12.33 -4.73 -1.27
C ILE A 63 11.13 -3.78 -1.33
N MET A 64 10.19 -4.04 -2.24
CA MET A 64 8.95 -3.27 -2.34
C MET A 64 8.13 -3.32 -1.04
N MET A 65 8.05 -4.47 -0.38
CA MET A 65 7.38 -4.61 0.92
C MET A 65 8.04 -3.74 1.99
N ILE A 66 9.37 -3.77 2.08
CA ILE A 66 10.12 -2.96 3.07
C ILE A 66 9.91 -1.47 2.81
N ILE A 67 10.04 -1.03 1.55
CA ILE A 67 9.84 0.38 1.18
C ILE A 67 8.41 0.82 1.51
N ALA A 68 7.40 0.01 1.16
CA ALA A 68 6.00 0.33 1.43
C ALA A 68 5.74 0.49 2.95
N VAL A 69 6.30 -0.39 3.79
CA VAL A 69 6.17 -0.29 5.26
C VAL A 69 6.82 0.98 5.78
N VAL A 70 8.06 1.28 5.37
CA VAL A 70 8.77 2.50 5.78
C VAL A 70 7.98 3.74 5.38
N LEU A 71 7.46 3.78 4.15
CA LEU A 71 6.67 4.90 3.66
C LEU A 71 5.37 5.07 4.45
N SER A 72 4.72 3.97 4.80
CA SER A 72 3.48 3.98 5.60
C SER A 72 3.70 4.54 7.00
N ILE A 73 4.83 4.19 7.64
CA ILE A 73 5.22 4.74 8.94
C ILE A 73 5.48 6.24 8.84
N LEU A 74 6.19 6.69 7.80
CA LEU A 74 6.47 8.11 7.57
C LEU A 74 5.17 8.91 7.34
N PHE A 75 4.25 8.40 6.52
CA PHE A 75 2.98 9.10 6.30
C PHE A 75 2.11 9.17 7.55
N ASN A 76 2.09 8.11 8.36
CA ASN A 76 1.33 8.10 9.60
C ASN A 76 1.92 9.08 10.63
N THR A 77 3.24 9.08 10.82
CA THR A 77 3.92 10.00 11.75
C THR A 77 3.74 11.47 11.33
N VAL A 78 3.90 11.78 10.04
CA VAL A 78 3.69 13.13 9.50
C VAL A 78 2.20 13.52 9.60
N GLY A 79 1.29 12.63 9.22
CA GLY A 79 -0.14 12.94 9.21
C GLY A 79 -0.75 13.09 10.60
N ILE A 80 -0.31 12.31 11.58
CA ILE A 80 -0.67 12.52 13.00
C ILE A 80 -0.12 13.87 13.47
N SER A 81 1.14 14.19 13.18
CA SER A 81 1.74 15.46 13.61
C SER A 81 0.95 16.66 13.08
N ILE A 82 0.55 16.63 11.81
CA ILE A 82 -0.27 17.68 11.17
C ILE A 82 -1.70 17.70 11.74
N SER A 83 -2.30 16.53 11.99
CA SER A 83 -3.62 16.40 12.61
C SER A 83 -3.67 17.09 13.97
N TYR A 84 -2.59 17.00 14.77
CA TYR A 84 -2.49 17.70 16.05
C TYR A 84 -2.54 19.23 15.92
N PHE A 85 -1.95 19.80 14.87
CA PHE A 85 -1.99 21.26 14.65
C PHE A 85 -3.35 21.74 14.14
N LEU A 86 -4.01 20.95 13.27
CA LEU A 86 -5.28 21.35 12.64
C LEU A 86 -6.54 20.90 13.41
N ASN A 87 -6.40 20.10 14.49
CA ASN A 87 -7.52 19.47 15.21
C ASN A 87 -8.51 18.71 14.31
N TRP A 88 -8.02 18.17 13.18
CA TRP A 88 -8.82 17.39 12.23
C TRP A 88 -8.76 15.89 12.54
N PRO A 89 -9.77 15.10 12.14
CA PRO A 89 -9.75 13.66 12.33
C PRO A 89 -8.52 13.05 11.64
N PRO A 90 -7.67 12.30 12.38
CA PRO A 90 -6.38 11.82 11.87
C PRO A 90 -6.54 10.96 10.63
N GLY A 91 -7.59 10.13 10.58
CA GLY A 91 -7.92 9.30 9.42
C GLY A 91 -8.04 10.07 8.11
N ALA A 92 -8.74 11.19 8.11
CA ALA A 92 -8.92 12.02 6.91
C ALA A 92 -7.63 12.76 6.55
N THR A 93 -6.92 13.31 7.54
CA THR A 93 -5.68 14.07 7.30
C THR A 93 -4.59 13.22 6.67
N ILE A 94 -4.35 12.00 7.19
CA ILE A 94 -3.36 11.08 6.64
C ILE A 94 -3.75 10.69 5.21
N ALA A 95 -5.04 10.38 4.97
CA ALA A 95 -5.50 10.01 3.63
C ALA A 95 -5.27 11.13 2.60
N ILE A 96 -5.53 12.38 2.98
CA ILE A 96 -5.26 13.56 2.15
C ILE A 96 -3.76 13.71 1.87
N ILE A 97 -2.91 13.63 2.90
CA ILE A 97 -1.45 13.77 2.77
C ILE A 97 -0.88 12.70 1.83
N VAL A 98 -1.26 11.43 2.04
CA VAL A 98 -0.81 10.30 1.24
C VAL A 98 -1.27 10.46 -0.22
N SER A 99 -2.51 10.91 -0.43
CA SER A 99 -3.06 11.14 -1.78
C SER A 99 -2.34 12.28 -2.50
N ILE A 100 -2.08 13.40 -1.81
CA ILE A 100 -1.34 14.54 -2.37
C ILE A 100 0.08 14.09 -2.74
N PHE A 101 0.77 13.38 -1.85
CA PHE A 101 2.11 12.88 -2.12
C PHE A 101 2.16 11.97 -3.35
N TYR A 102 1.15 11.09 -3.50
CA TYR A 102 1.01 10.25 -4.67
C TYR A 102 0.81 11.04 -5.98
N ILE A 103 -0.05 12.06 -5.97
CA ILE A 103 -0.28 12.93 -7.13
C ILE A 103 0.98 13.70 -7.51
N ILE A 104 1.73 14.21 -6.52
CA ILE A 104 3.01 14.90 -6.75
C ILE A 104 3.99 13.94 -7.41
N LEU A 105 4.15 12.73 -6.88
CA LEU A 105 5.05 11.72 -7.44
C LEU A 105 4.67 11.35 -8.88
N LEU A 106 3.37 11.19 -9.16
CA LEU A 106 2.88 10.92 -10.51
C LEU A 106 3.19 12.09 -11.47
N SER A 107 3.02 13.32 -11.00
CA SER A 107 3.26 14.54 -11.80
C SER A 107 4.75 14.70 -12.12
N VAL A 108 5.63 14.48 -11.14
CA VAL A 108 7.08 14.48 -11.32
C VAL A 108 7.50 13.41 -12.32
N LYS A 109 6.95 12.19 -12.21
CA LYS A 109 7.23 11.13 -13.18
C LYS A 109 6.74 11.48 -14.58
N LYS A 110 5.54 12.08 -14.69
CA LYS A 110 5.00 12.50 -15.98
C LYS A 110 5.90 13.56 -16.61
N LEU A 111 6.43 14.51 -15.85
CA LEU A 111 7.37 15.51 -16.34
C LEU A 111 8.69 14.88 -16.79
N ILE A 112 9.24 13.92 -16.02
CA ILE A 112 10.49 13.22 -16.38
C ILE A 112 10.32 12.32 -17.62
N LYS A 113 9.11 11.82 -17.88
CA LYS A 113 8.81 10.92 -19.00
C LYS A 113 8.21 11.63 -20.23
N VAL A 114 8.12 12.96 -20.21
CA VAL A 114 7.72 13.76 -21.39
C VAL A 114 8.92 14.08 -22.28
N ASP A 115 10.15 13.78 -21.83
CA ASP A 115 11.39 14.02 -22.57
C ASP A 115 11.92 12.79 -23.35
N GLU A 116 11.16 11.70 -23.46
CA GLU A 116 11.50 10.51 -24.27
C GLU A 116 10.36 10.13 -25.23
#